data_AF-A0AAW0FT12-F1
#
_entry.id   AF-A0AAW0FT12-F1
#
_cell.length_a   1.000
_cell.length_b   1.000
_cell.length_c   1.000
_cell.angle_alpha   90.00
_cell.angle_beta   90.00
_cell.angle_gamma   90.00
#
_symmetry.space_group_name_H-M   'P 1'
#
loop_
_entity.id
_entity.type
_entity.pdbx_description
1 polymer ?
#
loop_
_entity_poly.entity_id
_entity_poly.type
_entity_poly.pdbx_seq_one_letter_code
_entity_poly.pdbx_strand_id
1 'polypeptide(L)'
;MAIAFPDIDPYEVLELDKSATPIEIKKQYKKLCLKYHPDKLQQTSESNVDKDHFPKLQFAYSILSDPAKRNRYDTLGSLGYGDDVEDDEVFDWKEFFEGMNEKITIEMIEEDKLKYQNSTEETNDILNNFVYYEGDFLKLFEVIPHLEFDELEENRVFKIIENAIDEDELDVENKNIIKSFEKYKRSRKTKVKQMLKKLAKEAKEAKELEKTIKDKSNRNLRNESDLKSLIQSRQNNRLNNLIDNLESKYLNKKGDKRSHREVDDDEFERIQKNLMNKKSKNNLFHTNFRHPHHLPALPYIHPPYEASIDLL
;
A
#
# COMPACT_ATOMS: atom_id res chain seq x y z
N MET A 1 3.33 -3.45 -28.70
CA MET A 1 2.76 -2.52 -29.70
C MET A 1 3.03 -1.11 -29.22
N ALA A 2 4.00 -0.42 -29.82
CA ALA A 2 4.17 1.01 -29.60
C ALA A 2 2.96 1.73 -30.19
N ILE A 3 2.21 2.44 -29.35
CA ILE A 3 1.07 3.25 -29.80
C ILE A 3 1.67 4.51 -30.41
N ALA A 4 1.62 4.62 -31.74
CA ALA A 4 2.10 5.80 -32.44
C ALA A 4 1.10 6.95 -32.26
N PHE A 5 1.59 8.10 -31.78
CA PHE A 5 0.81 9.33 -31.68
C PHE A 5 1.37 10.37 -32.66
N PRO A 6 0.95 10.37 -33.93
CA PRO A 6 1.58 11.16 -34.98
C PRO A 6 1.38 12.69 -34.86
N ASP A 7 0.37 13.14 -34.11
CA ASP A 7 -0.01 14.56 -34.02
C ASP A 7 0.31 15.22 -32.68
N ILE A 8 1.16 14.59 -31.85
CA ILE A 8 1.42 15.05 -30.48
C ILE A 8 2.78 15.71 -30.38
N ASP A 9 2.82 16.93 -29.82
CA ASP A 9 4.07 17.62 -29.52
C ASP A 9 4.70 17.08 -28.21
N PRO A 10 5.89 16.43 -28.26
CA PRO A 10 6.59 15.93 -27.09
C PRO A 10 6.86 17.00 -26.03
N TYR A 11 7.08 18.25 -26.46
CA TYR A 11 7.34 19.36 -25.54
C TYR A 11 6.08 19.74 -24.76
N GLU A 12 4.92 19.77 -25.42
CA GLU A 12 3.64 20.03 -24.76
C GLU A 12 3.25 18.91 -23.79
N VAL A 13 3.46 17.64 -24.18
CA VAL A 13 3.16 16.49 -23.31
C VAL A 13 4.02 16.47 -22.05
N LEU A 14 5.28 16.87 -22.16
CA LEU A 14 6.15 17.02 -21.00
C LEU A 14 5.96 18.35 -20.28
N GLU A 15 5.11 19.26 -20.76
CA GLU A 15 4.94 20.62 -20.20
C GLU A 15 6.28 21.38 -20.14
N LEU A 16 7.08 21.31 -21.21
CA LEU A 16 8.41 21.90 -21.32
C LEU A 16 8.56 22.81 -22.52
N ASP A 17 9.48 23.76 -22.43
CA ASP A 17 9.87 24.59 -23.57
C ASP A 17 10.88 23.87 -24.47
N LYS A 18 10.96 24.27 -25.74
CA LYS A 18 11.89 23.70 -26.73
C LYS A 18 13.35 23.91 -26.36
N SER A 19 13.64 24.90 -25.50
CA SER A 19 14.97 25.15 -24.93
C SER A 19 15.31 24.30 -23.70
N ALA A 20 14.41 23.40 -23.25
CA ALA A 20 14.62 22.62 -22.03
C ALA A 20 15.91 21.79 -22.09
N THR A 21 16.66 21.81 -20.99
CA THR A 21 17.87 21.00 -20.83
C THR A 21 17.51 19.52 -20.66
N PRO A 22 18.43 18.58 -20.97
CA PRO A 22 18.20 17.15 -20.71
C PRO A 22 17.85 16.85 -19.25
N ILE A 23 18.37 17.65 -18.31
CA ILE A 23 18.11 17.53 -16.88
C ILE A 23 16.66 17.92 -16.55
N GLU A 24 16.15 18.99 -17.16
CA GLU A 24 14.77 19.45 -17.00
C GLU A 24 13.77 18.47 -17.61
N ILE A 25 14.07 17.96 -18.81
CA ILE A 25 13.30 16.90 -19.48
C ILE A 25 13.15 15.69 -18.56
N LYS A 26 14.26 15.23 -17.98
CA LYS A 26 14.30 14.11 -17.04
C LYS A 26 13.46 14.37 -15.78
N LYS A 27 13.59 15.57 -15.19
CA LYS A 27 12.92 15.94 -13.94
C LYS A 27 11.40 16.02 -14.12
N GLN A 28 10.97 16.66 -15.19
CA GLN A 28 9.55 16.89 -15.45
C GLN A 28 8.83 15.59 -15.86
N TYR A 29 9.50 14.75 -16.67
CA TYR A 29 9.02 13.39 -16.95
C TYR A 29 8.74 12.58 -15.68
N LYS A 30 9.69 12.57 -14.72
CA LYS A 30 9.51 11.88 -13.42
C LYS A 30 8.27 12.36 -12.68
N LYS A 31 8.04 13.68 -12.65
CA LYS A 31 6.89 14.29 -11.99
C LYS A 31 5.57 13.84 -12.63
N LEU A 32 5.51 13.83 -13.97
CA LEU A 32 4.31 13.44 -14.72
C LEU A 32 4.05 11.93 -14.66
N CYS A 33 5.08 11.08 -14.69
CA CYS A 33 4.93 9.63 -14.54
C CYS A 33 4.31 9.27 -13.17
N LEU A 34 4.74 9.94 -12.10
CA LEU A 34 4.19 9.72 -10.76
C LEU A 34 2.74 10.19 -10.62
N LYS A 35 2.31 11.14 -11.46
CA LYS A 35 0.95 11.68 -11.50
C LYS A 35 0.01 10.76 -12.29
N TYR A 36 0.46 10.28 -13.46
CA TYR A 36 -0.35 9.49 -14.39
C TYR A 36 -0.04 7.99 -14.36
N HIS A 37 0.60 7.47 -13.30
CA HIS A 37 0.88 6.04 -13.19
C HIS A 37 -0.43 5.24 -13.13
N PRO A 38 -0.58 4.15 -13.93
CA PRO A 38 -1.82 3.39 -14.02
C PRO A 38 -2.29 2.82 -12.67
N ASP A 39 -1.36 2.49 -11.76
CA ASP A 39 -1.66 2.00 -10.41
C ASP A 39 -2.41 3.03 -9.54
N LYS A 40 -2.08 4.32 -9.67
CA LYS A 40 -2.75 5.39 -8.92
C LYS A 40 -4.12 5.72 -9.51
N LEU A 41 -4.26 5.63 -10.83
CA LEU A 41 -5.51 5.88 -11.54
C LEU A 41 -6.53 4.75 -11.35
N GLN A 42 -6.09 3.52 -11.05
CA GLN A 42 -6.99 2.42 -10.70
C GLN A 42 -7.69 2.62 -9.35
N GLN A 43 -7.15 3.46 -8.46
CA GLN A 43 -7.71 3.72 -7.14
C GLN A 43 -8.71 4.89 -7.12
N THR A 44 -8.73 5.72 -8.16
CA THR A 44 -9.63 6.86 -8.31
C THR A 44 -10.71 6.51 -9.33
N SER A 45 -11.97 6.38 -8.91
CA SER A 45 -13.13 6.10 -9.77
C SER A 45 -13.53 7.28 -10.68
N GLU A 46 -12.62 8.20 -10.95
CA GLU A 46 -12.82 9.34 -11.84
C GLU A 46 -12.51 8.91 -13.27
N SER A 47 -13.58 8.56 -13.97
CA SER A 47 -13.58 7.92 -15.29
C SER A 47 -13.12 8.83 -16.45
N ASN A 48 -12.46 9.97 -16.16
CA ASN A 48 -12.06 10.97 -17.15
C ASN A 48 -10.56 11.31 -17.15
N VAL A 49 -9.72 10.62 -16.35
CA VAL A 49 -8.27 10.72 -16.55
C VAL A 49 -7.89 9.75 -17.66
N ASP A 50 -7.75 10.31 -18.86
CA ASP A 50 -7.34 9.66 -20.10
C ASP A 50 -6.19 8.66 -19.85
N LYS A 51 -6.51 7.37 -19.95
CA LYS A 51 -5.54 6.25 -19.88
C LYS A 51 -4.42 6.38 -20.92
N ASP A 52 -4.63 7.23 -21.91
CA ASP A 52 -3.70 7.50 -22.99
C ASP A 52 -2.60 8.51 -22.61
N HIS A 53 -2.72 9.24 -21.50
CA HIS A 53 -1.67 10.18 -21.07
C HIS A 53 -0.34 9.49 -20.77
N PHE A 54 -0.39 8.30 -20.15
CA PHE A 54 0.82 7.58 -19.80
C PHE A 54 1.58 7.08 -21.06
N PRO A 55 0.94 6.42 -22.04
CA PRO A 55 1.57 6.12 -23.33
C PRO A 55 2.11 7.36 -24.07
N LYS A 56 1.38 8.47 -24.06
CA LYS A 56 1.82 9.73 -24.68
C LYS A 56 3.09 10.27 -24.02
N LEU A 57 3.13 10.23 -22.69
CA LEU A 57 4.28 10.66 -21.90
C LEU A 57 5.54 9.83 -22.23
N GLN A 58 5.37 8.52 -22.34
CA GLN A 58 6.46 7.61 -22.73
C GLN A 58 6.98 7.90 -24.14
N PHE A 59 6.07 8.14 -25.09
CA PHE A 59 6.42 8.50 -26.46
C PHE A 59 7.15 9.86 -26.53
N ALA A 60 6.65 10.87 -25.81
CA ALA A 60 7.28 12.18 -25.75
C ALA A 60 8.71 12.11 -25.19
N TYR A 61 8.90 11.35 -24.10
CA TYR A 61 10.22 11.18 -23.51
C TYR A 61 11.18 10.41 -24.42
N SER A 62 10.74 9.35 -25.11
CA SER A 62 11.62 8.57 -25.99
C SER A 62 12.19 9.39 -27.15
N ILE A 63 11.49 10.46 -27.55
CA ILE A 63 11.95 11.42 -28.56
C ILE A 63 12.91 12.44 -27.94
N LEU A 64 12.54 13.03 -26.81
CA LEU A 64 13.28 14.14 -26.20
C LEU A 64 14.49 13.71 -25.36
N SER A 65 14.55 12.45 -24.92
CA SER A 65 15.64 11.93 -24.09
C SER A 65 16.93 11.70 -24.88
N ASP A 66 16.83 11.35 -26.16
CA ASP A 66 17.96 11.09 -27.04
C ASP A 66 18.26 12.35 -27.87
N PRO A 67 19.46 12.96 -27.74
CA PRO A 67 19.84 14.13 -28.53
C PRO A 67 19.69 13.95 -30.04
N ALA A 68 19.93 12.74 -30.56
CA ALA A 68 19.80 12.44 -31.99
C ALA A 68 18.33 12.44 -32.42
N LYS A 69 17.44 11.84 -31.62
CA LYS A 69 15.99 11.80 -31.89
C LYS A 69 15.35 13.18 -31.71
N ARG A 70 15.76 13.92 -30.68
CA ARG A 70 15.34 15.30 -30.44
C ARG A 70 15.71 16.21 -31.62
N ASN A 71 16.96 16.15 -32.08
CA ASN A 71 17.40 16.98 -33.21
C ASN A 71 16.65 16.62 -34.51
N ARG A 72 16.38 15.34 -34.75
CA ARG A 72 15.54 14.90 -35.88
C ARG A 72 14.12 15.45 -35.78
N TYR A 73 13.51 15.39 -34.60
CA TYR A 73 12.18 15.95 -34.35
C TYR A 73 12.16 17.48 -34.53
N ASP A 74 13.14 18.19 -33.97
CA ASP A 74 13.26 19.65 -34.07
C ASP A 74 13.48 20.11 -35.53
N THR A 75 14.14 19.30 -36.35
CA THR A 75 14.43 19.63 -37.77
C THR A 75 13.27 19.29 -38.72
N LEU A 76 12.60 18.15 -38.51
CA LEU A 76 11.57 17.65 -39.43
C LEU A 76 10.15 18.06 -39.02
N GLY A 77 9.93 18.47 -37.77
CA GLY A 77 8.62 18.87 -37.24
C GLY A 77 7.59 17.75 -37.13
N SER A 78 7.93 16.54 -37.57
CA SER A 78 7.17 15.30 -37.40
C SER A 78 8.13 14.12 -37.58
N LEU A 79 8.00 13.07 -36.79
CA LEU A 79 8.70 11.81 -37.05
C LEU A 79 7.95 11.08 -38.17
N GLY A 80 8.18 11.57 -39.40
CA GLY A 80 7.67 10.95 -40.62
C GLY A 80 8.06 9.49 -40.70
N TYR A 81 7.05 8.67 -40.98
CA TYR A 81 7.09 7.22 -41.20
C TYR A 81 8.34 6.75 -41.98
N GLY A 82 9.14 5.88 -41.35
CA GLY A 82 10.11 5.02 -42.04
C GLY A 82 11.57 5.37 -41.80
N ASP A 83 12.12 4.90 -40.67
CA ASP A 83 13.50 4.37 -40.62
C ASP A 83 13.66 3.63 -39.28
N ASP A 84 13.63 2.30 -39.36
CA ASP A 84 14.35 1.35 -38.52
C ASP A 84 14.37 1.62 -37.00
N VAL A 85 13.29 1.22 -36.32
CA VAL A 85 13.36 0.86 -34.89
C VAL A 85 13.67 -0.65 -34.80
N GLU A 86 14.77 -1.07 -35.42
CA GLU A 86 15.47 -2.31 -35.05
C GLU A 86 16.40 -1.97 -33.89
N ASP A 87 15.84 -1.98 -32.69
CA ASP A 87 16.47 -2.42 -31.45
C ASP A 87 15.44 -2.21 -30.35
N ASP A 88 14.64 -3.27 -30.14
CA ASP A 88 13.75 -3.46 -28.99
C ASP A 88 14.58 -3.63 -27.70
N GLU A 89 15.47 -2.68 -27.38
CA GLU A 89 15.85 -2.43 -25.99
C GLU A 89 14.71 -1.66 -25.34
N VAL A 90 13.75 -2.42 -24.82
CA VAL A 90 12.72 -1.91 -23.91
C VAL A 90 13.44 -1.19 -22.78
N PHE A 91 13.51 0.14 -22.86
CA PHE A 91 14.16 1.03 -21.91
C PHE A 91 13.88 0.57 -20.48
N ASP A 92 14.90 0.04 -19.79
CA ASP A 92 14.72 -0.53 -18.46
C ASP A 92 14.61 0.60 -17.43
N TRP A 93 13.35 0.93 -17.16
CA TRP A 93 12.96 1.85 -16.11
C TRP A 93 13.57 1.52 -14.76
N LYS A 94 13.80 0.23 -14.47
CA LYS A 94 14.40 -0.19 -13.22
C LYS A 94 15.84 0.27 -13.14
N GLU A 95 16.65 0.00 -14.17
CA GLU A 95 18.03 0.45 -14.25
C GLU A 95 18.16 1.99 -14.23
N PHE A 96 17.25 2.68 -14.93
CA PHE A 96 17.20 4.13 -14.94
C PHE A 96 16.89 4.75 -13.57
N PHE A 97 15.91 4.23 -12.83
CA PHE A 97 15.59 4.71 -11.49
C PHE A 97 16.63 4.29 -10.44
N GLU A 98 17.22 3.10 -10.57
CA GLU A 98 18.31 2.63 -9.71
C GLU A 98 19.60 3.45 -9.88
N GLY A 99 19.86 3.99 -11.07
CA GLY A 99 20.98 4.89 -11.34
C GLY A 99 20.72 6.35 -10.98
N MET A 100 19.47 6.74 -10.69
CA MET A 100 19.09 8.14 -10.43
C MET A 100 19.03 8.49 -8.94
N ASN A 101 18.71 7.54 -8.08
CA ASN A 101 18.70 7.76 -6.63
C ASN A 101 20.04 7.31 -6.05
N GLU A 102 20.59 8.08 -5.10
CA GLU A 102 21.69 7.59 -4.29
C GLU A 102 21.25 6.29 -3.61
N LYS A 103 22.05 5.24 -3.79
CA LYS A 103 21.78 3.95 -3.17
C LYS A 103 21.99 4.14 -1.68
N ILE A 104 20.90 4.13 -0.91
CA ILE A 104 20.95 4.13 0.55
C ILE A 104 21.70 2.86 0.97
N THR A 105 22.95 3.01 1.38
CA THR A 105 23.75 1.90 1.90
C THR A 105 23.45 1.71 3.38
N ILE A 106 23.77 0.53 3.90
CA ILE A 106 23.67 0.25 5.34
C ILE A 106 24.57 1.22 6.11
N GLU A 107 25.75 1.53 5.57
CA GLU A 107 26.71 2.49 6.14
C GLU A 107 26.10 3.90 6.26
N MET A 108 25.38 4.39 5.24
CA MET A 108 24.70 5.68 5.31
C MET A 108 23.65 5.72 6.43
N ILE A 109 22.89 4.64 6.63
CA ILE A 109 21.91 4.53 7.71
C ILE A 109 22.60 4.53 9.08
N GLU A 110 23.76 3.88 9.20
CA GLU A 110 24.54 3.86 10.44
C GLU A 110 25.15 5.23 10.77
N GLU A 111 25.67 5.93 9.76
CA GLU A 111 26.17 7.31 9.89
C GLU A 111 25.05 8.28 10.34
N ASP A 112 23.88 8.21 9.70
CA ASP A 112 22.72 9.00 10.08
C ASP A 112 22.26 8.69 11.51
N LYS A 113 22.25 7.40 11.89
CA LYS A 113 21.93 6.97 13.26
C LYS A 113 22.90 7.59 14.27
N LEU A 114 24.20 7.57 13.99
CA LEU A 114 25.22 8.13 14.90
C LEU A 114 25.11 9.65 15.03
N LYS A 115 24.74 10.34 13.95
CA LYS A 115 24.54 11.79 13.95
C LYS A 115 23.27 12.19 14.72
N TYR A 116 22.21 11.41 14.59
CA TYR A 116 20.92 11.72 15.18
C TYR A 116 20.83 11.35 16.66
N GLN A 117 21.32 10.17 17.07
CA GLN A 117 21.19 9.70 18.45
C GLN A 117 21.98 10.57 19.44
N ASN A 118 21.36 10.92 20.56
CA ASN A 118 21.83 11.82 21.62
C ASN A 118 22.09 13.27 21.17
N SER A 119 21.61 13.64 19.99
CA SER A 119 21.64 15.03 19.53
C SER A 119 20.52 15.86 20.18
N THR A 120 20.64 17.18 20.10
CA THR A 120 19.56 18.10 20.50
C THR A 120 18.34 17.99 19.59
N GLU A 121 18.54 17.55 18.35
CA GLU A 121 17.46 17.30 17.38
C GLU A 121 16.59 16.13 17.87
N GLU A 122 17.21 15.03 18.28
CA GLU A 122 16.48 13.88 18.83
C GLU A 122 15.67 14.26 20.08
N THR A 123 16.27 15.00 21.01
CA THR A 123 15.56 15.39 22.24
C THR A 123 14.35 16.26 21.91
N ASN A 124 14.50 17.22 20.99
CA ASN A 124 13.39 18.07 20.56
C ASN A 124 12.30 17.24 19.86
N ASP A 125 12.67 16.31 18.99
CA ASP A 125 11.73 15.44 18.29
C ASP A 125 10.96 14.54 19.27
N ILE A 126 11.63 13.99 20.28
CA ILE A 126 10.99 13.23 21.36
C ILE A 126 9.92 14.08 22.05
N LEU A 127 10.28 15.28 22.50
CA LEU A 127 9.38 16.15 23.28
C LEU A 127 8.21 16.66 22.42
N ASN A 128 8.49 17.13 21.19
CA ASN A 128 7.49 17.62 20.27
C ASN A 128 6.48 16.53 19.88
N ASN A 129 6.95 15.33 19.55
CA ASN A 129 6.06 14.21 19.23
C ASN A 129 5.27 13.75 20.47
N PHE A 130 5.88 13.79 21.65
CA PHE A 130 5.19 13.43 22.88
C PHE A 130 4.01 14.37 23.18
N VAL A 131 4.18 15.68 22.95
CA VAL A 131 3.09 16.66 23.04
C VAL A 131 2.06 16.44 21.94
N TYR A 132 2.49 16.25 20.69
CA TYR A 132 1.61 16.03 19.54
C TYR A 132 0.70 14.81 19.70
N TYR A 133 1.21 13.71 20.26
CA TYR A 133 0.46 12.49 20.53
C TYR A 133 -0.18 12.44 21.93
N GLU A 134 -0.44 13.61 22.54
CA GLU A 134 -1.14 13.74 23.82
C GLU A 134 -0.54 12.91 24.97
N GLY A 135 0.78 12.71 24.96
CA GLY A 135 1.51 11.95 25.96
C GLY A 135 1.49 10.43 25.77
N ASP A 136 1.15 9.91 24.58
CA ASP A 136 1.30 8.48 24.28
C ASP A 136 2.77 8.11 24.03
N PHE A 137 3.44 7.69 25.10
CA PHE A 137 4.85 7.32 25.09
C PHE A 137 5.20 6.19 24.11
N LEU A 138 4.31 5.21 23.91
CA LEU A 138 4.62 4.08 23.02
C LEU A 138 4.64 4.50 21.55
N LYS A 139 3.95 5.59 21.20
CA LYS A 139 3.91 6.10 19.84
C LYS A 139 5.25 6.65 19.37
N LEU A 140 6.11 7.06 20.31
CA LEU A 140 7.44 7.60 20.00
C LEU A 140 8.32 6.57 19.29
N PHE A 141 8.25 5.30 19.70
CA PHE A 141 9.01 4.20 19.07
C PHE A 141 8.51 3.83 17.67
N GLU A 142 7.38 4.38 17.23
CA GLU A 142 6.87 4.18 15.87
C GLU A 142 7.21 5.35 14.93
N VAL A 143 7.54 6.52 15.48
CA VAL A 143 7.63 7.78 14.72
C VAL A 143 9.05 8.32 14.70
N ILE A 144 9.81 8.12 15.77
CA ILE A 144 11.13 8.73 15.91
C ILE A 144 12.17 7.92 15.10
N PRO A 145 12.97 8.59 14.25
CA PRO A 145 14.05 7.94 13.50
C PRO A 145 15.01 7.18 14.41
N HIS A 146 15.43 6.00 13.98
CA HIS A 146 16.43 5.17 14.66
C HIS A 146 16.14 4.84 16.13
N LEU A 147 14.88 4.93 16.57
CA LEU A 147 14.44 4.55 17.89
C LEU A 147 13.73 3.20 17.83
N GLU A 148 14.39 2.15 18.32
CA GLU A 148 13.83 0.81 18.38
C GLU A 148 13.30 0.54 19.79
N PHE A 149 12.25 -0.27 19.87
CA PHE A 149 11.72 -0.63 21.19
C PHE A 149 12.60 -1.71 21.83
N ASP A 150 13.53 -1.26 22.68
CA ASP A 150 14.34 -2.09 23.57
C ASP A 150 14.22 -1.61 25.03
N GLU A 151 14.55 -2.46 26.01
CA GLU A 151 14.54 -2.09 27.42
C GLU A 151 15.50 -0.93 27.71
N LEU A 152 16.67 -0.88 27.07
CA LEU A 152 17.65 0.19 27.29
C LEU A 152 17.20 1.52 26.69
N GLU A 153 16.72 1.49 25.44
CA GLU A 153 16.24 2.68 24.74
C GLU A 153 14.96 3.23 25.38
N GLU A 154 14.05 2.33 25.80
CA GLU A 154 12.86 2.72 26.56
C GLU A 154 13.22 3.43 27.85
N ASN A 155 14.19 2.91 28.61
CA ASN A 155 14.68 3.57 29.82
C ASN A 155 15.30 4.94 29.53
N ARG A 156 16.01 5.10 28.43
CA ARG A 156 16.64 6.38 28.05
C ARG A 156 15.59 7.43 27.70
N VAL A 157 14.67 7.11 26.80
CA VAL A 157 13.59 8.04 26.38
C VAL A 157 12.66 8.35 27.54
N PHE A 158 12.38 7.37 28.40
CA PHE A 158 11.60 7.58 29.62
C PHE A 158 12.25 8.63 30.54
N LYS A 159 13.58 8.58 30.73
CA LYS A 159 14.30 9.57 31.54
C LYS A 159 14.31 10.96 30.91
N ILE A 160 14.42 11.06 29.59
CA ILE A 160 14.36 12.35 28.88
C ILE A 160 13.03 13.04 29.16
N ILE A 161 11.93 12.30 29.03
CA ILE A 161 10.59 12.84 29.27
C ILE A 161 10.35 13.10 30.76
N GLU A 162 10.83 12.22 31.66
CA GLU A 162 10.72 12.44 33.10
C GLU A 162 11.44 13.72 33.54
N ASN A 163 12.68 13.93 33.05
CA ASN A 163 13.43 15.15 33.33
C ASN A 163 12.74 16.39 32.74
N ALA A 164 12.24 16.32 31.50
CA ALA A 164 11.57 17.45 30.87
C ALA A 164 10.25 17.84 31.57
N ILE A 165 9.55 16.86 32.17
CA ILE A 165 8.37 17.12 33.01
C ILE A 165 8.80 17.74 34.35
N ASP A 166 9.88 17.25 34.96
CA ASP A 166 10.37 17.75 36.25
C ASP A 166 10.95 19.18 36.14
N GLU A 167 11.55 19.53 35.00
CA GLU A 167 12.12 20.85 34.70
C GLU A 167 11.07 21.85 34.16
N ASP A 168 9.82 21.42 33.98
CA ASP A 168 8.71 22.22 33.42
C ASP A 168 9.03 22.78 32.01
N GLU A 169 9.91 22.10 31.25
CA GLU A 169 10.32 22.48 29.89
C GLU A 169 9.25 22.17 28.83
N LEU A 170 8.30 21.32 29.18
CA LEU A 170 7.15 21.06 28.34
C LEU A 170 6.10 22.15 28.60
N ASP A 171 5.80 22.96 27.58
CA ASP A 171 4.65 23.90 27.57
C ASP A 171 3.32 23.12 27.59
N VAL A 172 3.05 22.42 28.69
CA VAL A 172 1.87 21.57 28.85
C VAL A 172 0.71 22.43 29.34
N GLU A 173 0.08 23.16 28.43
CA GLU A 173 -1.25 23.73 28.69
C GLU A 173 -2.27 22.61 29.02
N ASN A 174 -2.03 21.40 28.50
CA ASN A 174 -2.94 20.27 28.56
C ASN A 174 -2.58 19.23 29.63
N LYS A 175 -3.22 19.33 30.79
CA LYS A 175 -3.09 18.37 31.92
C LYS A 175 -3.32 16.90 31.55
N ASN A 176 -3.90 16.59 30.39
CA ASN A 176 -4.10 15.21 29.94
C ASN A 176 -2.78 14.52 29.54
N ILE A 177 -1.79 15.26 29.06
CA ILE A 177 -0.47 14.72 28.67
C ILE A 177 0.22 14.09 29.89
N ILE A 178 0.27 14.83 31.00
CA ILE A 178 0.85 14.36 32.27
C ILE A 178 0.10 13.12 32.79
N LYS A 179 -1.24 13.13 32.74
CA LYS A 179 -2.05 11.96 33.16
C LYS A 179 -1.76 10.73 32.31
N SER A 180 -1.56 10.89 31.00
CA SER A 180 -1.20 9.79 30.11
C SER A 180 0.16 9.21 30.49
N PHE A 181 1.15 10.07 30.75
CA PHE A 181 2.48 9.66 31.20
C PHE A 181 2.43 8.92 32.54
N GLU A 182 1.69 9.44 33.52
CA GLU A 182 1.52 8.78 34.82
C GLU A 182 0.88 7.40 34.68
N LYS A 183 -0.12 7.26 33.80
CA LYS A 183 -0.76 5.98 33.49
C LYS A 183 0.23 5.00 32.88
N TYR A 184 1.10 5.47 31.98
CA TYR A 184 2.19 4.66 31.46
C TYR A 184 3.16 4.26 32.56
N LYS A 185 3.64 5.20 33.39
CA LYS A 185 4.54 4.96 34.54
C LYS A 185 4.03 3.85 35.47
N ARG A 186 2.73 3.83 35.77
CA ARG A 186 2.07 2.77 36.57
C ARG A 186 2.06 1.40 35.89
N SER A 187 1.90 1.36 34.58
CA SER A 187 1.75 0.12 33.79
C SER A 187 3.01 -0.32 33.03
N ARG A 188 4.11 0.44 33.16
CA ARG A 188 5.36 0.33 32.41
C ARG A 188 5.90 -1.09 32.30
N LYS A 189 6.17 -1.76 33.43
CA LYS A 189 6.72 -3.13 33.45
C LYS A 189 5.89 -4.13 32.63
N THR A 190 4.57 -4.02 32.71
CA THR A 190 3.67 -4.91 31.96
C THR A 190 3.63 -4.59 30.48
N LYS A 191 3.63 -3.30 30.13
CA LYS A 191 3.62 -2.81 28.75
C LYS A 191 4.92 -3.15 28.02
N VAL A 192 6.08 -2.92 28.65
CA VAL A 192 7.39 -3.29 28.10
C VAL A 192 7.44 -4.79 27.81
N LYS A 193 7.06 -5.63 28.79
CA LYS A 193 7.01 -7.09 28.59
C LYS A 193 6.06 -7.52 27.46
N GLN A 194 4.89 -6.88 27.35
CA GLN A 194 3.94 -7.16 26.27
C GLN A 194 4.51 -6.79 24.90
N MET A 195 5.18 -5.64 24.81
CA MET A 195 5.76 -5.13 23.57
C MET A 195 6.93 -6.00 23.12
N LEU A 196 7.86 -6.35 24.01
CA LEU A 196 8.95 -7.28 23.72
C LEU A 196 8.44 -8.64 23.24
N LYS A 197 7.35 -9.14 23.84
CA LYS A 197 6.72 -10.40 23.39
C LYS A 197 6.11 -10.26 22.00
N LYS A 198 5.50 -9.12 21.67
CA LYS A 198 4.93 -8.83 20.35
C LYS A 198 6.04 -8.76 19.29
N LEU A 199 7.10 -8.00 19.55
CA LEU A 199 8.27 -7.89 18.67
C LEU A 199 8.97 -9.25 18.46
N ALA A 200 9.12 -10.04 19.52
CA ALA A 200 9.69 -11.38 19.41
C ALA A 200 8.82 -12.33 18.56
N LYS A 201 7.50 -12.13 18.55
CA LYS A 201 6.58 -12.88 17.68
C LYS A 201 6.70 -12.41 16.22
N GLU A 202 6.68 -11.10 15.98
CA GLU A 202 6.84 -10.51 14.65
C GLU A 202 8.19 -10.88 14.03
N ALA A 203 9.28 -10.86 14.81
CA ALA A 203 10.61 -11.29 14.36
C ALA A 203 10.66 -12.78 13.98
N LYS A 204 9.88 -13.64 14.66
CA LYS A 204 9.76 -15.06 14.29
C LYS A 204 8.99 -15.23 12.99
N GLU A 205 7.86 -14.52 12.86
CA GLU A 205 7.04 -14.53 11.64
C GLU A 205 7.83 -13.99 10.43
N ALA A 206 8.59 -12.91 10.60
CA ALA A 206 9.47 -12.37 9.56
C ALA A 206 10.54 -13.37 9.13
N LYS A 207 11.21 -14.05 10.08
CA LYS A 207 12.18 -15.11 9.78
C LYS A 207 11.56 -16.30 9.06
N GLU A 208 10.32 -16.66 9.39
CA GLU A 208 9.59 -17.72 8.70
C GLU A 208 9.23 -17.30 7.27
N LEU A 209 8.69 -16.09 7.09
CA LEU A 209 8.39 -15.53 5.78
C LEU A 209 9.65 -15.45 4.91
N GLU A 210 10.77 -14.96 5.45
CA GLU A 210 12.06 -14.91 4.76
C GLU A 210 12.49 -16.29 4.26
N LYS A 211 12.38 -17.33 5.10
CA LYS A 211 12.63 -18.72 4.67
C LYS A 211 11.70 -19.13 3.54
N THR A 212 10.40 -18.86 3.65
CA THR A 212 9.46 -19.21 2.57
C THR A 212 9.75 -18.47 1.27
N ILE A 213 10.22 -17.22 1.33
CA ILE A 213 10.60 -16.43 0.16
C ILE A 213 11.87 -17.00 -0.46
N LYS A 214 12.90 -17.30 0.34
CA LYS A 214 14.13 -17.95 -0.14
C LYS A 214 13.87 -19.33 -0.75
N ASP A 215 12.98 -20.10 -0.15
CA ASP A 215 12.55 -21.39 -0.69
C ASP A 215 11.78 -21.21 -2.00
N LYS A 216 10.94 -20.18 -2.12
CA LYS A 216 10.22 -19.86 -3.37
C LYS A 216 11.13 -19.31 -4.46
N SER A 217 12.14 -18.50 -4.13
CA SER A 217 13.13 -18.01 -5.11
C SER A 217 14.06 -19.13 -5.58
N ASN A 218 14.42 -20.06 -4.69
CA ASN A 218 15.17 -21.27 -5.07
C ASN A 218 14.31 -22.24 -5.87
N ARG A 219 13.00 -22.33 -5.57
CA ARG A 219 11.97 -22.92 -6.43
C ARG A 219 11.56 -21.96 -7.53
N ASN A 220 12.54 -21.36 -8.22
CA ASN A 220 12.32 -20.87 -9.58
C ASN A 220 11.44 -21.91 -10.26
N LEU A 221 10.24 -21.49 -10.69
CA LEU A 221 9.25 -22.27 -11.42
C LEU A 221 9.92 -22.73 -12.72
N ARG A 222 10.81 -23.71 -12.61
CA ARG A 222 11.69 -24.12 -13.69
C ARG A 222 10.89 -24.89 -14.73
N ASN A 223 9.77 -25.50 -14.35
CA ASN A 223 8.92 -26.30 -15.23
C ASN A 223 7.42 -26.13 -14.92
N GLU A 224 6.60 -26.19 -15.98
CA GLU A 224 5.12 -26.14 -15.96
C GLU A 224 4.49 -27.20 -15.04
N SER A 225 5.20 -28.31 -14.79
CA SER A 225 4.80 -29.39 -13.88
C SER A 225 4.64 -28.91 -12.43
N ASP A 226 5.50 -28.00 -11.96
CA ASP A 226 5.49 -27.52 -10.58
C ASP A 226 4.39 -26.46 -10.37
N LEU A 227 4.07 -25.69 -11.40
CA LEU A 227 2.89 -24.83 -11.40
C LEU A 227 1.60 -25.67 -11.34
N LYS A 228 1.54 -26.75 -12.12
CA LYS A 228 0.39 -27.67 -12.16
C LYS A 228 0.17 -28.37 -10.82
N SER A 229 1.23 -28.84 -10.17
CA SER A 229 1.15 -29.45 -8.83
C SER A 229 0.75 -28.43 -7.75
N LEU A 230 1.17 -27.16 -7.88
CA LEU A 230 0.74 -26.08 -6.99
C LEU A 230 -0.74 -25.71 -7.19
N ILE A 231 -1.23 -25.70 -8.42
CA ILE A 231 -2.66 -25.48 -8.72
C ILE A 231 -3.49 -26.65 -8.18
N GLN A 232 -3.02 -27.88 -8.36
CA GLN A 232 -3.70 -29.09 -7.89
C GLN A 232 -3.73 -29.17 -6.35
N SER A 233 -2.65 -28.82 -5.66
CA SER A 233 -2.64 -28.75 -4.19
C SER A 233 -3.57 -27.66 -3.65
N ARG A 234 -3.67 -26.51 -4.32
CA ARG A 234 -4.65 -25.46 -3.98
C ARG A 234 -6.10 -25.92 -4.19
N GLN A 235 -6.37 -26.68 -5.25
CA GLN A 235 -7.68 -27.29 -5.49
C GLN A 235 -8.01 -28.35 -4.44
N ASN A 236 -7.05 -29.20 -4.06
CA ASN A 236 -7.23 -30.21 -3.02
C ASN A 236 -7.48 -29.59 -1.65
N ASN A 237 -6.79 -28.52 -1.28
CA ASN A 237 -7.04 -27.82 -0.02
C ASN A 237 -8.44 -27.16 0.03
N ARG A 238 -8.96 -26.69 -1.11
CA ARG A 238 -10.36 -26.23 -1.20
C ARG A 238 -11.35 -27.38 -1.00
N LEU A 239 -11.05 -28.56 -1.54
CA LEU A 239 -11.86 -29.77 -1.33
C LEU A 239 -11.79 -30.24 0.13
N ASN A 240 -10.62 -30.21 0.77
CA ASN A 240 -10.49 -30.56 2.19
C ASN A 240 -11.29 -29.60 3.08
N ASN A 241 -11.24 -28.29 2.85
CA ASN A 241 -12.07 -27.34 3.58
C ASN A 241 -13.58 -27.53 3.33
N LEU A 242 -13.95 -28.00 2.13
CA LEU A 242 -15.34 -28.37 1.82
C LEU A 242 -15.75 -29.64 2.57
N ILE A 243 -14.87 -30.65 2.61
CA ILE A 243 -15.06 -31.90 3.34
C ILE A 243 -15.15 -31.63 4.85
N ASP A 244 -14.26 -30.81 5.43
CA ASP A 244 -14.29 -30.44 6.85
C ASP A 244 -15.56 -29.65 7.21
N ASN A 245 -16.03 -28.79 6.32
CA ASN A 245 -17.31 -28.08 6.48
C ASN A 245 -18.53 -29.01 6.34
N LEU A 246 -18.45 -30.03 5.49
CA LEU A 246 -19.48 -31.06 5.39
C LEU A 246 -19.46 -31.99 6.62
N GLU A 247 -18.28 -32.40 7.05
CA GLU A 247 -18.05 -33.26 8.20
C GLU A 247 -18.57 -32.60 9.48
N SER A 248 -18.24 -31.33 9.71
CA SER A 248 -18.80 -30.56 10.83
C SER A 248 -20.31 -30.36 10.76
N LYS A 249 -20.90 -30.28 9.55
CA LYS A 249 -22.35 -30.15 9.34
C LYS A 249 -23.12 -31.46 9.55
N TYR A 250 -22.49 -32.61 9.29
CA TYR A 250 -23.13 -33.92 9.35
C TYR A 250 -22.73 -34.79 10.56
N LEU A 251 -21.59 -34.54 11.22
CA LEU A 251 -21.17 -35.27 12.42
C LEU A 251 -21.61 -34.61 13.74
N ASN A 252 -21.82 -33.29 13.78
CA ASN A 252 -22.21 -32.59 15.00
C ASN A 252 -23.73 -32.49 15.20
N LYS A 253 -24.40 -33.65 15.18
CA LYS A 253 -25.73 -33.82 15.79
C LYS A 253 -25.87 -35.18 16.46
N LYS A 254 -25.11 -35.41 17.54
CA LYS A 254 -25.42 -36.47 18.51
C LYS A 254 -26.50 -35.96 19.48
N GLY A 255 -27.75 -36.22 19.10
CA GLY A 255 -28.94 -36.11 19.94
C GLY A 255 -30.08 -36.87 19.27
N ASP A 256 -30.47 -37.97 19.91
CA ASP A 256 -31.57 -38.91 19.62
C ASP A 256 -31.45 -39.96 18.50
N LYS A 257 -31.49 -41.21 18.96
CA LYS A 257 -31.70 -42.44 18.19
C LYS A 257 -33.03 -42.37 17.44
N ARG A 258 -33.00 -42.46 16.12
CA ARG A 258 -34.09 -43.03 15.32
C ARG A 258 -33.50 -44.02 14.32
N SER A 259 -34.04 -45.23 14.35
CA SER A 259 -33.70 -46.33 13.44
C SER A 259 -33.71 -45.87 11.99
N HIS A 260 -32.71 -46.29 11.22
CA HIS A 260 -32.69 -46.12 9.77
C HIS A 260 -33.94 -46.79 9.19
N ARG A 261 -34.91 -45.99 8.76
CA ARG A 261 -35.95 -46.42 7.83
C ARG A 261 -35.48 -45.93 6.47
N GLU A 262 -35.15 -46.87 5.60
CA GLU A 262 -34.99 -46.60 4.18
C GLU A 262 -36.35 -46.09 3.68
N VAL A 263 -36.32 -44.91 3.06
CA VAL A 263 -37.50 -44.24 2.50
C VAL A 263 -37.75 -44.90 1.15
N ASP A 264 -38.94 -45.44 0.96
CA ASP A 264 -39.36 -46.08 -0.29
C ASP A 264 -39.40 -45.05 -1.43
N ASP A 265 -39.07 -45.46 -2.65
CA ASP A 265 -38.90 -44.58 -3.81
C ASP A 265 -40.17 -43.74 -4.08
N ASP A 266 -41.35 -44.30 -3.78
CA ASP A 266 -42.64 -43.63 -3.86
C ASP A 266 -42.79 -42.45 -2.88
N GLU A 267 -42.16 -42.51 -1.71
CA GLU A 267 -42.17 -41.42 -0.72
C GLU A 267 -41.19 -40.31 -1.13
N PHE A 268 -40.08 -40.67 -1.75
CA PHE A 268 -39.12 -39.72 -2.32
C PHE A 268 -39.72 -38.90 -3.47
N GLU A 269 -40.44 -39.55 -4.39
CA GLU A 269 -41.12 -38.85 -5.49
C GLU A 269 -42.20 -37.87 -5.00
N ARG A 270 -42.94 -38.23 -3.94
CA ARG A 270 -43.93 -37.33 -3.32
C ARG A 270 -43.28 -36.08 -2.71
N ILE A 271 -42.11 -36.24 -2.06
CA ILE A 271 -41.36 -35.13 -1.48
C ILE A 271 -40.83 -34.21 -2.59
N GLN A 272 -40.31 -34.76 -3.69
CA GLN A 272 -39.84 -34.00 -4.84
C GLN A 272 -40.97 -33.22 -5.51
N LYS A 273 -42.14 -33.82 -5.69
CA LYS A 273 -43.32 -33.18 -6.29
C LYS A 273 -43.85 -32.02 -5.43
N ASN A 274 -43.82 -32.15 -4.11
CA ASN A 274 -44.21 -31.10 -3.18
C ASN A 274 -43.24 -29.90 -3.17
N LEU A 275 -41.93 -30.16 -3.35
CA LEU A 275 -40.92 -29.10 -3.48
C LEU A 275 -41.09 -28.29 -4.77
N MET A 276 -41.44 -28.94 -5.88
CA MET A 276 -41.67 -28.25 -7.16
C MET A 276 -42.93 -27.39 -7.13
N ASN A 277 -44.00 -27.85 -6.46
CA ASN A 277 -45.24 -27.07 -6.31
C ASN A 277 -45.09 -25.83 -5.40
N LYS A 278 -44.12 -25.82 -4.47
CA LYS A 278 -43.84 -24.64 -3.61
C LYS A 278 -43.09 -23.53 -4.34
N LYS A 279 -42.28 -23.85 -5.36
CA LYS A 279 -41.54 -22.85 -6.15
C LYS A 279 -42.44 -21.97 -7.03
N SER A 280 -43.58 -22.48 -7.51
CA SER A 280 -44.48 -21.68 -8.36
C SER A 280 -45.30 -20.63 -7.59
N LYS A 281 -45.49 -20.79 -6.27
CA LYS A 281 -46.27 -19.85 -5.44
C LYS A 281 -45.48 -18.64 -4.93
N ASN A 282 -44.14 -18.73 -4.85
CA ASN A 282 -43.30 -17.66 -4.31
C ASN A 282 -42.86 -16.60 -5.34
N ASN A 283 -43.19 -16.77 -6.63
CA ASN A 283 -42.83 -15.81 -7.69
C ASN A 283 -43.87 -14.70 -7.93
N LEU A 284 -44.92 -14.56 -7.11
CA LEU A 284 -45.96 -13.53 -7.28
C LEU A 284 -45.95 -12.38 -6.26
N PHE A 285 -44.97 -12.29 -5.35
CA PHE A 285 -44.94 -11.24 -4.32
C PHE A 285 -43.56 -10.60 -4.18
N HIS A 286 -43.12 -9.81 -5.18
CA HIS A 286 -42.15 -8.74 -4.95
C HIS A 286 -42.25 -7.64 -6.02
N THR A 287 -43.25 -6.76 -5.88
CA THR A 287 -43.16 -5.38 -6.36
C THR A 287 -43.30 -4.45 -5.16
N ASN A 288 -42.46 -3.41 -5.14
CA ASN A 288 -42.41 -2.27 -4.22
C ASN A 288 -41.62 -2.42 -2.91
N PHE A 289 -40.36 -1.95 -2.93
CA PHE A 289 -39.70 -1.41 -1.74
C PHE A 289 -39.08 -0.03 -2.01
N ARG A 290 -39.49 0.91 -1.17
CA ARG A 290 -39.08 2.32 -1.05
C ARG A 290 -37.56 2.46 -0.78
N HIS A 291 -36.96 3.48 -1.38
CA HIS A 291 -35.61 3.98 -1.06
C HIS A 291 -35.58 4.66 0.33
N PRO A 292 -34.52 4.46 1.14
CA PRO A 292 -34.27 5.28 2.32
C PRO A 292 -33.20 6.36 2.05
N HIS A 293 -33.61 7.60 2.36
CA HIS A 293 -32.89 8.82 2.75
C HIS A 293 -31.36 8.94 2.63
N HIS A 294 -30.98 9.97 1.87
CA HIS A 294 -29.70 10.67 1.76
C HIS A 294 -29.26 11.31 3.10
N LEU A 295 -28.04 11.02 3.56
CA LEU A 295 -27.33 11.77 4.61
C LEU A 295 -26.45 12.86 3.99
N PRO A 296 -26.34 14.05 4.60
CA PRO A 296 -25.67 15.22 4.02
C PRO A 296 -24.13 15.14 4.09
N ALA A 297 -23.47 15.74 3.10
CA ALA A 297 -22.03 15.83 2.96
C ALA A 297 -21.41 16.79 3.99
N LEU A 298 -20.23 16.43 4.52
CA LEU A 298 -19.38 17.29 5.36
C LEU A 298 -18.72 18.39 4.49
N PRO A 299 -18.65 19.65 4.96
CA PRO A 299 -17.97 20.73 4.25
C PRO A 299 -16.44 20.57 4.33
N TYR A 300 -15.80 20.64 3.16
CA TYR A 300 -14.34 20.69 2.99
C TYR A 300 -13.86 22.09 3.42
N ILE A 301 -13.04 22.17 4.46
CA ILE A 301 -12.43 23.43 4.93
C ILE A 301 -11.05 23.52 4.30
N HIS A 302 -10.86 24.48 3.39
CA HIS A 302 -9.54 24.86 2.88
C HIS A 302 -8.74 25.65 3.93
N PRO A 303 -7.43 25.39 4.11
CA PRO A 303 -6.54 26.33 4.78
C PRO A 303 -6.25 27.56 3.87
N PRO A 304 -6.13 28.77 4.43
CA PRO A 304 -5.93 29.98 3.64
C PRO A 304 -4.43 30.18 3.33
N TYR A 305 -4.07 30.30 2.06
CA TYR A 305 -2.83 30.95 1.67
C TYR A 305 -3.05 31.74 0.38
N GLU A 306 -3.53 32.97 0.54
CA GLU A 306 -3.30 34.05 -0.41
C GLU A 306 -1.95 34.67 -0.04
N ALA A 307 -0.97 34.56 -0.94
CA ALA A 307 0.14 35.50 -1.02
C ALA A 307 0.16 36.02 -2.45
N SER A 308 -0.39 37.23 -2.58
CA SER A 308 -0.37 38.09 -3.74
C SER A 308 1.05 38.34 -4.22
N ILE A 309 1.28 37.98 -5.47
CA ILE A 309 2.33 38.53 -6.33
C ILE A 309 1.87 39.95 -6.68
N ASP A 310 2.52 40.96 -6.10
CA ASP A 310 2.49 42.31 -6.65
C ASP A 310 3.70 42.51 -7.57
N LEU A 311 3.35 42.78 -8.83
CA LEU A 311 4.20 43.35 -9.87
C LEU A 311 4.63 44.77 -9.47
N LEU A 312 5.94 45.01 -9.41
CA LEU A 312 6.62 46.18 -9.97
C LEU A 312 8.13 45.95 -10.05
#